data_AF-A0A0C9TPQ9-F1
#
_entry.id   AF-A0A0C9TPQ9-F1
#
_cell.length_a   1.000
_cell.length_b   1.000
_cell.length_c   1.000
_cell.angle_alpha   90.00
_cell.angle_beta   90.00
_cell.angle_gamma   90.00
#
_symmetry.space_group_name_H-M   'P 1'
#
loop_
_entity.id
_entity.type
_entity.pdbx_description
1 polymer ?
#
loop_
_entity_poly.entity_id
_entity_poly.type
_entity_poly.pdbx_seq_one_letter_code
_entity_poly.pdbx_strand_id
1 'polypeptide(L)'
;MSTFGRSQVAAPKAPVPAAATRRHGQTTTWADSPLPGSDQPGSPLTPLPEGLSFEPSIPTEDTQRPPTPSPAPRTASPQPQLISQPTLAPQSAPLTHTGSPTITDPTADIGRQLHGLFAQLTSTQLVILQELRANRTTAPEPPRTEPPVIPNPPPVAAAPEFLPPLNSNGNGESLRTYFPDIPEATLLAIWRNTFAARDLYKLDKEAKTRGDFNKVVLDDGYLTTREREANNKDYPNWLSLSHPLNIYFDILEIMIIYRGDRAAAARFTHGINTYRDDLYTLYLEFEWPAVLEYHFKFHAARIVEMENGIYGGWGERDTILLNCHLFGKPRTRTKEQKSKTAVDVSKQPCFDWNFRQCTRAKCNRIHKCKTCDSSDHPASSCPKKSQA
;
A
#
# COMPACT_ATOMS: atom_id res chain seq x y z
N MET A 1 46.44 -11.61 47.19
CA MET A 1 46.21 -13.06 47.02
C MET A 1 44.72 -13.32 47.10
N SER A 2 44.09 -13.63 45.95
CA SER A 2 42.83 -14.38 45.80
C SER A 2 42.40 -14.28 44.34
N THR A 3 42.71 -15.34 43.58
CA THR A 3 42.31 -15.52 42.18
C THR A 3 41.11 -16.47 42.15
N PHE A 4 39.94 -15.98 41.76
CA PHE A 4 38.78 -16.84 41.46
C PHE A 4 38.87 -17.33 40.01
N GLY A 5 39.22 -18.61 39.86
CA GLY A 5 39.13 -19.34 38.61
C GLY A 5 37.69 -19.75 38.33
N ARG A 6 37.17 -19.38 37.15
CA ARG A 6 35.83 -19.75 36.69
C ARG A 6 35.96 -20.94 35.73
N SER A 7 35.75 -22.15 36.24
CA SER A 7 35.61 -23.36 35.42
C SER A 7 34.33 -23.28 34.59
N GLN A 8 34.47 -23.33 33.25
CA GLN A 8 33.35 -23.61 32.36
C GLN A 8 33.22 -25.12 32.20
N VAL A 9 32.09 -25.67 32.65
CA VAL A 9 31.69 -27.05 32.37
C VAL A 9 30.93 -27.04 31.05
N ALA A 10 31.46 -27.77 30.07
CA ALA A 10 30.83 -27.95 28.76
C ALA A 10 29.55 -28.80 28.89
N ALA A 11 28.43 -28.27 28.38
CA ALA A 11 27.18 -28.99 28.29
C ALA A 11 27.22 -30.05 27.17
N PRO A 12 26.60 -31.23 27.35
CA PRO A 12 26.57 -32.28 26.33
C PRO A 12 25.66 -31.90 25.15
N LYS A 13 26.17 -32.19 23.95
CA LYS A 13 25.55 -31.93 22.65
C LYS A 13 24.38 -32.92 22.44
N ALA A 14 23.17 -32.40 22.30
CA ALA A 14 21.97 -33.21 22.00
C ALA A 14 22.04 -33.83 20.59
N PRO A 15 21.49 -35.04 20.38
CA PRO A 15 21.50 -35.71 19.09
C PRO A 15 20.48 -35.11 18.11
N VAL A 16 20.91 -34.99 16.86
CA VAL A 16 20.14 -34.51 15.71
C VAL A 16 19.12 -35.58 15.29
N PRO A 17 17.81 -35.28 15.17
CA PRO A 17 16.85 -36.23 14.63
C PRO A 17 16.97 -36.31 13.10
N ALA A 18 16.98 -37.56 12.61
CA ALA A 18 17.10 -37.92 11.20
C ALA A 18 15.92 -37.38 10.37
N ALA A 19 16.25 -36.80 9.21
CA ALA A 19 15.29 -36.36 8.21
C ALA A 19 14.64 -37.57 7.53
N ALA A 20 13.34 -37.79 7.77
CA ALA A 20 12.53 -38.75 7.06
C ALA A 20 12.01 -38.13 5.76
N THR A 21 12.61 -38.49 4.63
CA THR A 21 12.15 -38.16 3.28
C THR A 21 10.90 -38.99 2.95
N ARG A 22 9.70 -38.42 3.09
CA ARG A 22 8.46 -39.04 2.61
C ARG A 22 8.12 -38.48 1.23
N ARG A 23 8.40 -39.25 0.18
CA ARG A 23 7.85 -39.04 -1.17
C ARG A 23 6.43 -39.59 -1.20
N HIS A 24 5.43 -38.74 -1.39
CA HIS A 24 4.14 -39.16 -1.93
C HIS A 24 4.10 -38.82 -3.42
N GLY A 25 4.17 -39.84 -4.26
CA GLY A 25 3.66 -39.78 -5.62
C GLY A 25 2.17 -40.10 -5.57
N GLN A 26 1.34 -39.14 -5.97
CA GLN A 26 -0.05 -39.39 -6.32
C GLN A 26 -0.20 -39.12 -7.82
N THR A 27 -0.26 -40.20 -8.58
CA THR A 27 -0.82 -40.26 -9.93
C THR A 27 -2.34 -40.32 -9.78
N THR A 28 -3.03 -39.24 -10.14
CA THR A 28 -4.49 -39.22 -10.30
C THR A 28 -4.81 -39.48 -11.77
N THR A 29 -5.20 -40.72 -12.05
CA THR A 29 -5.90 -41.15 -13.27
C THR A 29 -7.29 -40.51 -13.31
N TRP A 30 -7.58 -39.78 -14.38
CA TRP A 30 -8.92 -39.29 -14.69
C TRP A 30 -9.75 -40.46 -15.23
N ALA A 31 -10.86 -40.77 -14.58
CA ALA A 31 -11.88 -41.67 -15.09
C ALA A 31 -13.05 -40.83 -15.58
N ASP A 32 -13.37 -40.98 -16.86
CA ASP A 32 -14.61 -40.52 -17.49
C ASP A 32 -15.82 -41.13 -16.78
N SER A 33 -16.82 -40.30 -16.51
CA SER A 33 -18.18 -40.76 -16.21
C SER A 33 -19.22 -39.76 -16.73
N PRO A 34 -20.38 -40.27 -17.20
CA PRO A 34 -21.23 -39.58 -18.16
C PRO A 34 -22.24 -38.64 -17.49
N LEU A 35 -22.68 -37.65 -18.29
CA LEU A 35 -23.69 -36.65 -17.97
C LEU A 35 -25.07 -37.28 -17.69
N PRO A 36 -25.80 -36.86 -16.65
CA PRO A 36 -27.23 -37.08 -16.57
C PRO A 36 -27.97 -35.91 -17.26
N GLY A 37 -28.79 -36.27 -18.26
CA GLY A 37 -29.77 -35.36 -18.83
C GLY A 37 -30.78 -34.90 -17.77
N SER A 38 -31.08 -33.61 -17.78
CA SER A 38 -32.17 -33.01 -17.03
C SER A 38 -33.10 -32.33 -18.01
N ASP A 39 -34.23 -32.99 -18.27
CA ASP A 39 -35.42 -32.41 -18.90
C ASP A 39 -35.98 -31.33 -17.97
N GLN A 40 -36.08 -30.10 -18.47
CA GLN A 40 -36.73 -28.99 -17.79
C GLN A 40 -38.06 -28.68 -18.50
N PRO A 41 -39.22 -28.75 -17.82
CA PRO A 41 -40.48 -28.30 -18.41
C PRO A 41 -40.57 -26.77 -18.31
N GLY A 42 -41.07 -26.17 -19.40
CA GLY A 42 -41.16 -24.72 -19.60
C GLY A 42 -41.96 -23.99 -18.53
N SER A 43 -41.45 -22.82 -18.13
CA SER A 43 -42.21 -21.82 -17.39
C SER A 43 -42.76 -20.76 -18.36
N PRO A 44 -43.99 -20.27 -18.13
CA PRO A 44 -44.67 -19.36 -19.04
C PRO A 44 -44.16 -17.91 -18.92
N LEU A 45 -44.07 -17.26 -20.07
CA LEU A 45 -43.81 -15.83 -20.23
C LEU A 45 -44.92 -15.02 -19.53
N THR A 46 -44.52 -14.14 -18.61
CA THR A 46 -45.39 -13.10 -18.06
C THR A 46 -45.12 -11.79 -18.83
N PRO A 47 -46.14 -11.09 -19.35
CA PRO A 47 -45.93 -9.88 -20.13
C PRO A 47 -45.60 -8.67 -19.23
N LEU A 48 -44.67 -7.85 -19.74
CA LEU A 48 -44.27 -6.54 -19.22
C LEU A 48 -45.46 -5.57 -19.25
N PRO A 49 -45.69 -4.74 -18.22
CA PRO A 49 -46.58 -3.58 -18.34
C PRO A 49 -45.86 -2.44 -19.07
N GLU A 50 -46.37 -2.10 -20.25
CA GLU A 50 -46.10 -0.84 -20.94
C GLU A 50 -46.75 0.33 -20.19
N GLY A 51 -46.05 1.47 -20.18
CA GLY A 51 -46.70 2.79 -20.10
C GLY A 51 -46.61 3.52 -18.77
N LEU A 52 -45.49 4.23 -18.56
CA LEU A 52 -45.50 5.49 -17.82
C LEU A 52 -44.64 6.51 -18.57
N SER A 53 -45.30 7.29 -19.44
CA SER A 53 -44.78 8.55 -19.96
C SER A 53 -44.59 9.52 -18.79
N PHE A 54 -43.34 9.82 -18.46
CA PHE A 54 -43.00 10.97 -17.64
C PHE A 54 -42.81 12.17 -18.57
N GLU A 55 -43.82 13.04 -18.59
CA GLU A 55 -43.75 14.37 -19.18
C GLU A 55 -43.17 15.33 -18.12
N PRO A 56 -42.00 15.96 -18.33
CA PRO A 56 -41.50 16.96 -17.39
C PRO A 56 -42.14 18.32 -17.71
N SER A 57 -43.15 18.70 -16.92
CA SER A 57 -43.62 20.08 -16.84
C SER A 57 -42.52 20.95 -16.21
N ILE A 58 -41.92 21.82 -17.00
CA ILE A 58 -41.03 22.90 -16.54
C ILE A 58 -41.91 24.07 -16.12
N PRO A 59 -41.89 24.53 -14.85
CA PRO A 59 -42.45 25.82 -14.49
C PRO A 59 -41.47 26.92 -14.91
N THR A 60 -41.90 27.76 -15.85
CA THR A 60 -41.24 29.02 -16.20
C THR A 60 -41.46 30.01 -15.05
N GLU A 61 -40.47 30.15 -14.18
CA GLU A 61 -40.48 31.19 -13.14
C GLU A 61 -39.75 32.43 -13.67
N ASP A 62 -40.55 33.41 -14.06
CA ASP A 62 -40.15 34.74 -14.52
C ASP A 62 -39.76 35.58 -13.30
N THR A 63 -38.46 35.64 -13.00
CA THR A 63 -37.91 36.55 -12.00
C THR A 63 -37.07 37.63 -12.68
N GLN A 64 -37.64 38.83 -12.75
CA GLN A 64 -36.97 40.07 -13.10
C GLN A 64 -35.69 40.27 -12.28
N ARG A 65 -34.55 40.32 -12.96
CA ARG A 65 -33.27 40.76 -12.39
C ARG A 65 -32.99 42.22 -12.83
N PRO A 66 -32.61 43.12 -11.92
CA PRO A 66 -32.28 44.51 -12.25
C PRO A 66 -30.93 44.63 -12.97
N PRO A 67 -30.69 45.72 -13.73
CA PRO A 67 -29.51 45.88 -14.56
C PRO A 67 -28.24 46.13 -13.75
N THR A 68 -27.19 45.38 -14.08
CA THR A 68 -25.82 45.53 -13.59
C THR A 68 -25.20 46.83 -14.10
N PRO A 69 -24.57 47.67 -13.25
CA PRO A 69 -23.80 48.82 -13.73
C PRO A 69 -22.42 48.39 -14.24
N SER A 70 -21.98 49.03 -15.32
CA SER A 70 -20.65 48.89 -15.93
C SER A 70 -19.51 49.29 -14.97
N PRO A 71 -18.34 48.64 -15.02
CA PRO A 71 -17.19 49.03 -14.24
C PRO A 71 -16.45 50.22 -14.89
N ALA A 72 -16.21 51.26 -14.08
CA ALA A 72 -15.31 52.37 -14.38
C ALA A 72 -13.83 51.93 -14.32
N PRO A 73 -12.92 52.61 -15.04
CA PRO A 73 -11.50 52.23 -15.10
C PRO A 73 -10.76 52.70 -13.84
N ARG A 74 -10.02 51.80 -13.18
CA ARG A 74 -9.09 52.18 -12.10
C ARG A 74 -7.64 51.96 -12.53
N THR A 75 -7.02 53.11 -12.79
CA THR A 75 -5.74 53.61 -12.26
C THR A 75 -4.64 52.61 -11.89
N ALA A 76 -3.48 52.87 -12.50
CA ALA A 76 -2.19 52.25 -12.31
C ALA A 76 -1.75 52.12 -10.84
N SER A 77 -1.07 51.01 -10.55
CA SER A 77 -0.23 50.83 -9.37
C SER A 77 1.22 50.52 -9.79
N PRO A 78 2.21 50.87 -8.95
CA PRO A 78 3.59 51.09 -9.36
C PRO A 78 4.44 49.82 -9.42
N GLN A 79 5.39 49.81 -10.35
CA GLN A 79 6.47 48.83 -10.47
C GLN A 79 7.31 48.72 -9.19
N PRO A 80 7.68 47.50 -8.74
CA PRO A 80 8.80 47.32 -7.85
C PRO A 80 10.13 47.41 -8.61
N GLN A 81 11.08 48.13 -8.02
CA GLN A 81 12.40 48.37 -8.57
C GLN A 81 13.27 47.10 -8.61
N LEU A 82 13.97 46.96 -9.74
CA LEU A 82 15.05 46.00 -9.96
C LEU A 82 16.21 46.25 -9.00
N ILE A 83 16.50 45.27 -8.14
CA ILE A 83 17.77 45.17 -7.43
C ILE A 83 18.81 44.59 -8.39
N SER A 84 19.92 45.31 -8.48
CA SER A 84 21.07 45.08 -9.35
C SER A 84 21.79 43.76 -9.07
N GLN A 85 22.11 42.99 -10.12
CA GLN A 85 23.14 41.95 -10.09
C GLN A 85 24.51 42.57 -10.45
N PRO A 86 25.61 42.13 -9.83
CA PRO A 86 26.95 42.56 -10.22
C PRO A 86 27.46 41.80 -11.44
N THR A 87 27.94 42.59 -12.41
CA THR A 87 28.66 42.19 -13.62
C THR A 87 30.01 41.57 -13.27
N LEU A 88 30.30 40.36 -13.76
CA LEU A 88 31.64 39.79 -13.83
C LEU A 88 32.10 39.74 -15.30
N ALA A 89 33.30 40.26 -15.52
CA ALA A 89 33.98 40.47 -16.80
C ALA A 89 34.37 39.16 -17.51
N PRO A 90 34.64 39.20 -18.83
CA PRO A 90 34.99 38.03 -19.61
C PRO A 90 36.50 37.72 -19.55
N GLN A 91 36.85 36.44 -19.43
CA GLN A 91 38.20 35.95 -19.75
C GLN A 91 38.12 35.01 -20.96
N SER A 92 39.03 35.25 -21.88
CA SER A 92 39.13 34.68 -23.21
C SER A 92 40.00 33.42 -23.23
N ALA A 93 39.49 32.33 -23.85
CA ALA A 93 40.18 31.30 -24.64
C ALA A 93 41.30 30.43 -23.96
N PRO A 94 41.74 29.28 -24.53
CA PRO A 94 41.42 28.68 -25.84
C PRO A 94 41.01 27.18 -25.85
N LEU A 95 40.53 26.78 -27.02
CA LEU A 95 40.23 25.42 -27.50
C LEU A 95 41.42 24.46 -27.42
N THR A 96 41.17 23.20 -27.01
CA THR A 96 41.50 21.98 -27.78
C THR A 96 40.88 20.73 -27.15
N HIS A 97 40.67 19.72 -28.01
CA HIS A 97 40.41 18.30 -27.74
C HIS A 97 38.96 17.76 -27.83
N THR A 98 38.64 17.37 -29.06
CA THR A 98 38.09 16.06 -29.47
C THR A 98 37.81 15.05 -28.35
N GLY A 99 36.52 14.76 -28.12
CA GLY A 99 36.05 13.63 -27.32
C GLY A 99 34.58 13.32 -27.62
N SER A 100 34.29 12.08 -28.01
CA SER A 100 32.97 11.55 -28.41
C SER A 100 31.85 11.82 -27.37
N PRO A 101 30.60 12.05 -27.82
CA PRO A 101 29.48 12.20 -26.92
C PRO A 101 29.12 10.85 -26.28
N THR A 102 29.40 10.72 -24.99
CA THR A 102 28.74 9.71 -24.15
C THR A 102 27.34 10.22 -23.85
N ILE A 103 26.34 9.51 -24.37
CA ILE A 103 24.92 9.70 -24.05
C ILE A 103 24.75 9.32 -22.58
N THR A 104 24.75 10.31 -21.69
CA THR A 104 24.35 10.16 -20.29
C THR A 104 22.82 10.16 -20.21
N ASP A 105 22.30 9.09 -19.62
CA ASP A 105 20.89 8.86 -19.34
C ASP A 105 20.32 9.98 -18.42
N PRO A 106 19.35 10.80 -18.90
CA PRO A 106 18.81 11.92 -18.14
C PRO A 106 17.96 11.50 -16.93
N THR A 107 17.69 10.20 -16.76
CA THR A 107 16.82 9.69 -15.68
C THR A 107 17.49 9.70 -14.30
N ALA A 108 18.82 9.62 -14.24
CA ALA A 108 19.55 9.58 -12.97
C ALA A 108 19.69 10.94 -12.27
N ASP A 109 19.51 12.04 -13.01
CA ASP A 109 19.75 13.41 -12.50
C ASP A 109 18.49 14.01 -11.83
N ILE A 110 17.31 13.63 -12.31
CA ILE A 110 16.01 14.04 -11.72
C ILE A 110 15.88 13.52 -10.27
N GLY A 111 16.34 12.30 -10.01
CA GLY A 111 16.33 11.73 -8.66
C GLY A 111 17.23 12.50 -7.68
N ARG A 112 18.38 13.03 -8.13
CA ARG A 112 19.29 13.80 -7.27
C ARG A 112 18.78 15.22 -6.99
N GLN A 113 18.14 15.87 -7.97
CA GLN A 113 17.50 17.17 -7.76
C GLN A 113 16.32 17.10 -6.79
N LEU A 114 15.48 16.06 -6.88
CA LEU A 114 14.39 15.86 -5.92
C LEU A 114 14.90 15.59 -4.50
N HIS A 115 15.94 14.76 -4.34
CA HIS A 115 16.56 14.52 -3.03
C HIS A 115 17.14 15.81 -2.39
N GLY A 116 17.71 16.72 -3.19
CA GLY A 116 18.21 18.01 -2.71
C GLY A 116 17.11 18.94 -2.21
N LEU A 117 15.97 18.99 -2.92
CA LEU A 117 14.80 19.78 -2.53
C LEU A 117 14.11 19.21 -1.27
N PHE A 118 14.03 17.88 -1.12
CA PHE A 118 13.51 17.24 0.09
C PHE A 118 14.39 17.48 1.33
N ALA A 119 15.72 17.54 1.17
CA ALA A 119 16.64 17.85 2.27
C ALA A 119 16.55 19.33 2.73
N GLN A 120 16.31 20.27 1.81
CA GLN A 120 16.09 21.67 2.16
C GLN A 120 14.73 21.90 2.83
N LEU A 121 13.65 21.26 2.35
CA LEU A 121 12.31 21.44 2.93
C LEU A 121 12.22 20.92 4.38
N THR A 122 12.97 19.86 4.72
CA THR A 122 12.94 19.24 6.05
C THR A 122 13.66 20.06 7.11
N SER A 123 14.73 20.78 6.77
CA SER A 123 15.42 21.66 7.73
C SER A 123 14.55 22.86 8.15
N THR A 124 13.83 23.47 7.21
CA THR A 124 12.97 24.62 7.51
C THR A 124 11.74 24.22 8.34
N GLN A 125 11.15 23.05 8.08
CA GLN A 125 10.02 22.51 8.86
C GLN A 125 10.40 22.12 10.30
N LEU A 126 11.62 21.62 10.51
CA LEU A 126 12.13 21.30 11.85
C LEU A 126 12.28 22.56 12.73
N VAL A 127 12.71 23.68 12.16
CA VAL A 127 12.79 24.97 12.88
C VAL A 127 11.41 25.47 13.28
N ILE A 128 10.40 25.35 12.40
CA ILE A 128 9.02 25.77 12.68
C ILE A 128 8.38 24.92 13.79
N LEU A 129 8.60 23.60 13.79
CA LEU A 129 8.11 22.71 14.85
C LEU A 129 8.80 22.93 16.19
N GLN A 130 10.06 23.38 16.19
CA GLN A 130 10.81 23.68 17.41
C GLN A 130 10.37 25.03 18.03
N GLU A 131 10.10 26.04 17.20
CA GLU A 131 9.50 27.33 17.60
C GLU A 131 8.08 27.16 18.18
N LEU A 132 7.25 26.29 17.58
CA LEU A 132 5.89 26.01 18.09
C LEU A 132 5.89 25.27 19.44
N ARG A 133 6.97 24.55 19.78
CA ARG A 133 7.13 23.93 21.11
C ARG A 133 7.63 24.93 22.16
N ALA A 134 8.46 25.89 21.76
CA ALA A 134 8.97 26.93 22.66
C ALA A 134 7.89 27.92 23.10
N ASN A 135 6.86 28.15 22.28
CA ASN A 135 5.77 29.09 22.57
C ASN A 135 4.60 28.55 23.39
N ARG A 136 4.64 27.30 23.87
CA ARG A 136 3.69 26.81 24.88
C ARG A 136 4.09 27.29 26.27
N THR A 137 3.94 28.58 26.50
CA THR A 137 3.96 29.17 27.85
C THR A 137 2.66 28.75 28.54
N THR A 138 2.80 28.14 29.72
CA THR A 138 1.69 27.73 30.59
C THR A 138 0.74 28.90 30.85
N ALA A 139 -0.49 28.78 30.34
CA ALA A 139 -1.58 29.67 30.70
C ALA A 139 -1.89 29.50 32.21
N PRO A 140 -2.08 30.60 32.96
CA PRO A 140 -2.40 30.52 34.39
C PRO A 140 -3.76 29.83 34.60
N GLU A 141 -3.76 28.90 35.54
CA GLU A 141 -4.93 28.12 35.98
C GLU A 141 -6.02 29.07 36.51
N PRO A 142 -7.25 29.05 35.95
CA PRO A 142 -8.33 29.87 36.48
C PRO A 142 -8.79 29.37 37.85
N PRO A 143 -9.24 30.27 38.74
CA PRO A 143 -9.63 29.93 40.10
C PRO A 143 -10.78 28.91 40.12
N ARG A 144 -10.53 27.79 40.80
CA ARG A 144 -11.48 26.70 41.02
C ARG A 144 -12.68 27.20 41.83
N THR A 145 -13.78 27.44 41.14
CA THR A 145 -15.08 27.73 41.75
C THR A 145 -15.76 26.41 42.08
N GLU A 146 -16.21 26.22 43.33
CA GLU A 146 -16.95 25.02 43.74
C GLU A 146 -18.22 24.86 42.90
N PRO A 147 -18.46 23.68 42.31
CA PRO A 147 -19.64 23.45 41.50
C PRO A 147 -20.89 23.41 42.40
N PRO A 148 -21.97 24.12 42.05
CA PRO A 148 -23.24 23.98 42.74
C PRO A 148 -23.76 22.54 42.61
N VAL A 149 -24.41 22.05 43.65
CA VAL A 149 -25.07 20.74 43.69
C VAL A 149 -26.17 20.71 42.62
N ILE A 150 -25.89 20.07 41.48
CA ILE A 150 -26.86 19.86 40.41
C ILE A 150 -27.70 18.62 40.79
N PRO A 151 -29.04 18.73 40.87
CA PRO A 151 -29.91 17.58 41.09
C PRO A 151 -29.78 16.58 39.93
N ASN A 152 -29.76 15.28 40.26
CA ASN A 152 -29.61 14.18 39.31
C ASN A 152 -30.44 14.40 38.03
N PRO A 153 -29.82 14.45 36.84
CA PRO A 153 -30.58 14.54 35.61
C PRO A 153 -31.45 13.28 35.45
N PRO A 154 -32.68 13.42 34.92
CA PRO A 154 -33.51 12.28 34.59
C PRO A 154 -32.78 11.36 33.59
N PRO A 155 -33.07 10.05 33.59
CA PRO A 155 -32.42 9.10 32.70
C PRO A 155 -32.56 9.59 31.25
N VAL A 156 -31.44 10.01 30.68
CA VAL A 156 -31.35 10.40 29.27
C VAL A 156 -31.68 9.14 28.47
N ALA A 157 -32.85 9.13 27.85
CA ALA A 157 -33.24 8.08 26.91
C ALA A 157 -32.10 7.94 25.90
N ALA A 158 -31.46 6.77 25.87
CA ALA A 158 -30.37 6.49 24.96
C ALA A 158 -30.80 6.87 23.55
N ALA A 159 -30.10 7.82 22.94
CA ALA A 159 -30.33 8.19 21.56
C ALA A 159 -30.29 6.90 20.72
N PRO A 160 -31.29 6.63 19.88
CA PRO A 160 -31.31 5.42 19.07
C PRO A 160 -30.02 5.39 18.25
N GLU A 161 -29.14 4.44 18.56
CA GLU A 161 -27.92 4.18 17.82
C GLU A 161 -28.37 3.80 16.41
N PHE A 162 -28.37 4.79 15.51
CA PHE A 162 -28.82 4.65 14.13
C PHE A 162 -27.72 3.89 13.37
N LEU A 163 -27.56 2.61 13.70
CA LEU A 163 -26.90 1.67 12.84
C LEU A 163 -27.90 1.44 11.70
N PRO A 164 -27.66 1.98 10.48
CA PRO A 164 -28.45 1.54 9.36
C PRO A 164 -28.35 0.01 9.34
N PRO A 165 -29.48 -0.68 9.15
CA PRO A 165 -29.46 -2.13 9.22
C PRO A 165 -28.41 -2.60 8.20
N LEU A 166 -27.48 -3.46 8.64
CA LEU A 166 -26.53 -4.17 7.75
C LEU A 166 -27.26 -4.84 6.56
N ASN A 167 -28.57 -4.98 6.71
CA ASN A 167 -29.53 -5.60 5.83
C ASN A 167 -30.43 -4.46 5.30
N SER A 168 -30.30 -4.11 4.03
CA SER A 168 -31.30 -3.39 3.22
C SER A 168 -30.96 -1.96 2.80
N ASN A 169 -30.55 -1.85 1.55
CA ASN A 169 -30.89 -0.73 0.68
C ASN A 169 -32.35 -0.85 0.21
N GLY A 170 -32.86 0.13 -0.54
CA GLY A 170 -34.12 -0.01 -1.29
C GLY A 170 -34.17 -1.18 -2.28
N ASN A 171 -33.01 -1.78 -2.61
CA ASN A 171 -32.86 -3.01 -3.39
C ASN A 171 -32.47 -4.26 -2.54
N GLY A 172 -32.37 -4.13 -1.22
CA GLY A 172 -32.17 -5.25 -0.29
C GLY A 172 -30.76 -5.82 -0.16
N GLU A 173 -29.78 -5.42 -0.98
CA GLU A 173 -28.43 -6.03 -0.92
C GLU A 173 -27.63 -5.60 0.30
N SER A 174 -27.26 -6.56 1.13
CA SER A 174 -26.41 -6.38 2.32
C SER A 174 -24.92 -6.32 1.95
N LEU A 175 -24.10 -5.69 2.80
CA LEU A 175 -22.63 -5.74 2.65
C LEU A 175 -22.08 -7.19 2.63
N ARG A 176 -22.77 -8.11 3.31
CA ARG A 176 -22.48 -9.55 3.29
C ARG A 176 -22.62 -10.17 1.90
N THR A 177 -23.48 -9.64 1.04
CA THR A 177 -23.65 -10.13 -0.33
C THR A 177 -22.37 -9.90 -1.15
N TYR A 178 -21.69 -8.78 -0.93
CA TYR A 178 -20.43 -8.44 -1.59
C TYR A 178 -19.22 -9.14 -0.97
N PHE A 179 -19.25 -9.38 0.34
CA PHE A 179 -18.13 -9.96 1.10
C PHE A 179 -18.53 -11.17 1.94
N PRO A 180 -18.98 -12.29 1.33
CA PRO A 180 -19.52 -13.44 2.06
C PRO A 180 -18.48 -14.16 2.94
N ASP A 181 -17.20 -14.08 2.57
CA ASP A 181 -16.10 -14.77 3.26
C ASP A 181 -15.54 -14.00 4.47
N ILE A 182 -15.97 -12.76 4.66
CA ILE A 182 -15.50 -11.89 5.74
C ILE A 182 -16.45 -12.03 6.93
N PRO A 183 -15.95 -12.35 8.13
CA PRO A 183 -16.80 -12.45 9.32
C PRO A 183 -17.58 -11.16 9.55
N GLU A 184 -18.85 -11.29 9.95
CA GLU A 184 -19.72 -10.13 10.19
C GLU A 184 -19.17 -9.21 11.28
N ALA A 185 -18.54 -9.76 12.32
CA ALA A 185 -17.86 -8.97 13.35
C ALA A 185 -16.77 -8.06 12.75
N THR A 186 -16.04 -8.56 11.74
CA THR A 186 -15.01 -7.78 11.03
C THR A 186 -15.64 -6.67 10.19
N LEU A 187 -16.71 -6.99 9.45
CA LEU A 187 -17.46 -5.98 8.67
C LEU A 187 -18.01 -4.88 9.58
N LEU A 188 -18.57 -5.25 10.74
CA LEU A 188 -19.06 -4.31 11.76
C LEU A 188 -17.94 -3.47 12.37
N ALA A 189 -16.77 -4.07 12.62
CA ALA A 189 -15.63 -3.33 13.13
C ALA A 189 -15.15 -2.27 12.14
N ILE A 190 -15.08 -2.62 10.84
CA ILE A 190 -14.78 -1.65 9.77
C ILE A 190 -15.88 -0.60 9.72
N TRP A 191 -17.14 -1.03 9.86
CA TRP A 191 -18.27 -0.12 9.79
C TRP A 191 -18.27 0.96 10.87
N ARG A 192 -17.86 0.56 12.07
CA ARG A 192 -17.73 1.45 13.22
C ARG A 192 -16.40 2.21 13.23
N ASN A 193 -15.59 2.10 12.18
CA ASN A 193 -14.22 2.62 12.12
C ASN A 193 -13.30 2.08 13.24
N THR A 194 -13.65 0.99 13.91
CA THR A 194 -12.87 0.41 15.02
C THR A 194 -11.86 -0.67 14.57
N PHE A 195 -11.81 -0.96 13.27
CA PHE A 195 -10.96 -2.02 12.72
C PHE A 195 -9.50 -1.61 12.68
N ALA A 196 -8.66 -2.30 13.45
CA ALA A 196 -7.24 -1.99 13.52
C ALA A 196 -6.50 -2.35 12.22
N ALA A 197 -5.54 -1.52 11.82
CA ALA A 197 -4.70 -1.78 10.64
C ALA A 197 -3.93 -3.11 10.72
N ARG A 198 -3.54 -3.50 11.93
CA ARG A 198 -2.87 -4.78 12.21
C ARG A 198 -3.75 -5.98 11.90
N ASP A 199 -5.07 -5.82 11.87
CA ASP A 199 -6.02 -6.89 11.62
C ASP A 199 -6.36 -7.06 10.14
N LEU A 200 -5.77 -6.26 9.23
CA LEU A 200 -6.02 -6.34 7.79
C LEU A 200 -5.87 -7.76 7.24
N TYR A 201 -4.97 -8.59 7.78
CA TYR A 201 -4.79 -9.98 7.34
C TYR A 201 -6.07 -10.81 7.44
N LYS A 202 -7.02 -10.46 8.33
CA LYS A 202 -8.33 -11.13 8.47
C LYS A 202 -9.20 -11.01 7.22
N LEU A 203 -8.91 -10.02 6.36
CA LEU A 203 -9.60 -9.78 5.10
C LEU A 203 -9.03 -10.62 3.95
N ASP A 204 -7.82 -11.16 4.11
CA ASP A 204 -7.19 -12.01 3.10
C ASP A 204 -7.63 -13.47 3.26
N LYS A 205 -8.23 -14.03 2.21
CA LYS A 205 -8.67 -15.44 2.19
C LYS A 205 -7.47 -16.40 2.22
N GLU A 206 -6.35 -16.01 1.61
CA GLU A 206 -5.14 -16.82 1.60
C GLU A 206 -4.41 -16.74 2.94
N ALA A 207 -4.55 -15.65 3.69
CA ALA A 207 -3.98 -15.58 5.03
C ALA A 207 -4.55 -16.70 5.89
N LYS A 208 -5.87 -16.92 5.86
CA LYS A 208 -6.56 -18.01 6.60
C LYS A 208 -5.97 -19.40 6.35
N THR A 209 -5.42 -19.66 5.17
CA THR A 209 -4.80 -20.96 4.84
C THR A 209 -3.34 -21.05 5.25
N ARG A 210 -2.66 -19.91 5.49
CA ARG A 210 -1.22 -19.84 5.79
C ARG A 210 -0.84 -20.12 7.25
N GLY A 211 -1.78 -20.21 8.18
CA GLY A 211 -1.48 -20.69 9.54
C GLY A 211 -2.51 -20.34 10.60
N ASP A 212 -2.37 -20.97 11.77
CA ASP A 212 -3.21 -20.75 12.94
C ASP A 212 -2.98 -19.34 13.53
N PHE A 213 -3.85 -18.38 13.17
CA PHE A 213 -3.93 -17.07 13.84
C PHE A 213 -4.46 -17.16 15.27
N ASN A 214 -5.00 -18.32 15.60
CA ASN A 214 -5.52 -18.67 16.89
C ASN A 214 -4.41 -19.32 17.70
N LYS A 215 -3.87 -18.59 18.66
CA LYS A 215 -2.97 -19.18 19.63
C LYS A 215 -3.84 -19.81 20.71
N VAL A 216 -3.84 -21.14 20.77
CA VAL A 216 -4.43 -21.86 21.90
C VAL A 216 -3.51 -21.62 23.10
N VAL A 217 -4.02 -20.89 24.10
CA VAL A 217 -3.31 -20.60 25.34
C VAL A 217 -4.04 -21.35 26.46
N LEU A 218 -3.29 -22.03 27.30
CA LEU A 218 -3.83 -22.60 28.54
C LEU A 218 -3.85 -21.49 29.58
N ASP A 219 -5.03 -20.97 29.90
CA ASP A 219 -5.24 -19.92 30.90
C ASP A 219 -6.08 -20.48 32.03
N ASP A 220 -5.59 -20.43 33.27
CA ASP A 220 -6.22 -21.02 34.46
C ASP A 220 -6.65 -22.50 34.32
N GLY A 221 -5.92 -23.28 33.53
CA GLY A 221 -6.22 -24.70 33.28
C GLY A 221 -7.31 -24.95 32.23
N TYR A 222 -7.86 -23.90 31.62
CA TYR A 222 -8.77 -23.99 30.48
C TYR A 222 -8.05 -23.63 29.18
N LEU A 223 -8.25 -24.43 28.13
CA LEU A 223 -7.75 -24.10 26.79
C LEU A 223 -8.62 -22.97 26.23
N THR A 224 -8.09 -21.76 26.24
CA THR A 224 -8.72 -20.61 25.60
C THR A 224 -8.03 -20.33 24.27
N THR A 225 -8.83 -20.11 23.23
CA THR A 225 -8.29 -19.65 21.96
C THR A 225 -8.19 -18.13 22.04
N ARG A 226 -6.98 -17.61 22.18
CA ARG A 226 -6.74 -16.18 22.13
C ARG A 226 -6.30 -15.80 20.72
N GLU A 227 -6.95 -14.79 20.17
CA GLU A 227 -6.53 -14.22 18.91
C GLU A 227 -5.10 -13.68 19.07
N ARG A 228 -4.20 -14.13 18.20
CA ARG A 228 -2.81 -13.68 18.21
C ARG A 228 -2.76 -12.22 17.79
N GLU A 229 -2.02 -11.40 18.54
CA GLU A 229 -1.69 -10.05 18.12
C GLU A 229 -0.89 -10.08 16.80
N ALA A 230 -1.38 -9.35 15.81
CA ALA A 230 -0.72 -9.31 14.51
C ALA A 230 0.66 -8.65 14.62
N ASN A 231 1.62 -9.27 13.95
CA ASN A 231 3.01 -8.87 13.92
C ASN A 231 3.41 -8.55 12.47
N ASN A 232 4.51 -7.84 12.29
CA ASN A 232 5.13 -7.54 10.99
C ASN A 232 5.46 -8.82 10.20
N LYS A 233 5.54 -9.98 10.86
CA LYS A 233 5.68 -11.30 10.21
C LYS A 233 4.46 -11.73 9.40
N ASP A 234 3.28 -11.24 9.74
CA ASP A 234 2.03 -11.57 9.04
C ASP A 234 1.93 -10.80 7.70
N TYR A 235 2.80 -9.80 7.52
CA TYR A 235 2.96 -9.04 6.28
C TYR A 235 4.40 -9.16 5.76
N PRO A 236 4.81 -10.30 5.20
CA PRO A 236 6.20 -10.48 4.75
C PRO A 236 6.60 -9.61 3.56
N ASN A 237 5.66 -9.10 2.76
CA ASN A 237 5.93 -8.30 1.57
C ASN A 237 4.77 -7.38 1.21
N TRP A 238 4.96 -6.53 0.18
CA TRP A 238 3.94 -5.61 -0.31
C TRP A 238 2.61 -6.31 -0.62
N LEU A 239 2.63 -7.45 -1.32
CA LEU A 239 1.42 -8.15 -1.75
C LEU A 239 0.58 -8.63 -0.56
N SER A 240 1.23 -9.08 0.52
CA SER A 240 0.54 -9.50 1.74
C SER A 240 -0.20 -8.36 2.46
N LEU A 241 0.18 -7.09 2.22
CA LEU A 241 -0.55 -5.93 2.73
C LEU A 241 -1.55 -5.41 1.68
N SER A 242 -1.14 -5.29 0.42
CA SER A 242 -1.89 -4.57 -0.60
C SER A 242 -3.25 -5.22 -0.89
N HIS A 243 -3.31 -6.56 -0.92
CA HIS A 243 -4.57 -7.25 -1.19
C HIS A 243 -5.63 -7.03 -0.09
N PRO A 244 -5.36 -7.34 1.21
CA PRO A 244 -6.33 -7.05 2.26
C PRO A 244 -6.62 -5.55 2.44
N LEU A 245 -5.63 -4.68 2.21
CA LEU A 245 -5.84 -3.23 2.23
C LEU A 245 -6.81 -2.76 1.15
N ASN A 246 -6.78 -3.38 -0.04
CA ASN A 246 -7.74 -3.06 -1.09
C ASN A 246 -9.16 -3.45 -0.69
N ILE A 247 -9.35 -4.66 -0.15
CA ILE A 247 -10.65 -5.14 0.34
C ILE A 247 -11.19 -4.20 1.44
N TYR A 248 -10.33 -3.75 2.36
CA TYR A 248 -10.71 -2.78 3.39
C TYR A 248 -11.25 -1.48 2.78
N PHE A 249 -10.55 -0.93 1.78
CA PHE A 249 -11.00 0.29 1.12
C PHE A 249 -12.28 0.11 0.31
N ASP A 250 -12.46 -1.03 -0.36
CA ASP A 250 -13.68 -1.32 -1.12
C ASP A 250 -14.89 -1.38 -0.17
N ILE A 251 -14.73 -1.98 1.02
CA ILE A 251 -15.77 -1.98 2.07
C ILE A 251 -16.10 -0.55 2.50
N LEU A 252 -15.09 0.27 2.83
CA LEU A 252 -15.29 1.65 3.24
C LEU A 252 -15.96 2.50 2.14
N GLU A 253 -15.57 2.34 0.88
CA GLU A 253 -16.15 3.08 -0.24
C GLU A 253 -17.65 2.78 -0.36
N ILE A 254 -18.02 1.50 -0.37
CA ILE A 254 -19.42 1.05 -0.39
C ILE A 254 -20.20 1.66 0.77
N MET A 255 -19.62 1.68 1.97
CA MET A 255 -20.25 2.28 3.13
C MET A 255 -20.50 3.78 3.01
N ILE A 256 -19.51 4.53 2.51
CA ILE A 256 -19.64 5.98 2.33
C ILE A 256 -20.74 6.28 1.30
N ILE A 257 -20.78 5.48 0.22
CA ILE A 257 -21.85 5.55 -0.79
C ILE A 257 -23.22 5.30 -0.15
N TYR A 258 -23.35 4.30 0.74
CA TYR A 258 -24.61 4.01 1.44
C TYR A 258 -25.07 5.10 2.39
N ARG A 259 -24.15 5.87 2.97
CA ARG A 259 -24.49 7.06 3.77
C ARG A 259 -25.04 8.20 2.92
N GLY A 260 -25.00 8.09 1.59
CA GLY A 260 -25.52 9.09 0.65
C GLY A 260 -24.56 10.27 0.41
N ASP A 261 -23.37 10.28 1.01
CA ASP A 261 -22.39 11.35 0.83
C ASP A 261 -21.47 11.08 -0.36
N ARG A 262 -21.96 11.41 -1.56
CA ARG A 262 -21.21 11.25 -2.82
C ARG A 262 -19.93 12.09 -2.87
N ALA A 263 -19.92 13.24 -2.19
CA ALA A 263 -18.74 14.12 -2.17
C ALA A 263 -17.65 13.55 -1.26
N ALA A 264 -18.01 12.96 -0.11
CA ALA A 264 -17.08 12.18 0.69
C ALA A 264 -16.58 10.95 -0.06
N ALA A 265 -17.44 10.22 -0.77
CA ALA A 265 -17.02 9.07 -1.58
C ALA A 265 -15.95 9.46 -2.60
N ALA A 266 -16.19 10.51 -3.41
CA ALA A 266 -15.22 10.97 -4.40
C ALA A 266 -13.86 11.39 -3.79
N ARG A 267 -13.89 12.11 -2.66
CA ARG A 267 -12.66 12.50 -1.93
C ARG A 267 -11.93 11.29 -1.37
N PHE A 268 -12.68 10.33 -0.83
CA PHE A 268 -12.14 9.08 -0.31
C PHE A 268 -11.46 8.28 -1.42
N THR A 269 -12.16 8.02 -2.54
CA THR A 269 -11.62 7.29 -3.70
C THR A 269 -10.36 7.93 -4.24
N HIS A 270 -10.32 9.26 -4.35
CA HIS A 270 -9.10 9.96 -4.74
C HIS A 270 -7.97 9.76 -3.71
N GLY A 271 -8.28 9.98 -2.43
CA GLY A 271 -7.31 9.87 -1.34
C GLY A 271 -6.71 8.48 -1.19
N ILE A 272 -7.50 7.41 -1.30
CA ILE A 272 -6.98 6.03 -1.20
C ILE A 272 -6.05 5.67 -2.36
N ASN A 273 -6.28 6.21 -3.56
CA ASN A 273 -5.41 5.95 -4.71
C ASN A 273 -4.06 6.65 -4.52
N THR A 274 -4.07 7.93 -4.13
CA THR A 274 -2.85 8.66 -3.75
C THR A 274 -2.10 7.94 -2.63
N TYR A 275 -2.81 7.46 -1.60
CA TYR A 275 -2.20 6.72 -0.50
C TYR A 275 -1.55 5.42 -0.95
N ARG A 276 -2.21 4.63 -1.81
CA ARG A 276 -1.66 3.36 -2.33
C ARG A 276 -0.38 3.59 -3.11
N ASP A 277 -0.35 4.61 -3.97
CA ASP A 277 0.83 4.98 -4.76
C ASP A 277 1.98 5.45 -3.89
N ASP A 278 1.68 6.31 -2.89
CA ASP A 278 2.64 6.75 -1.89
C ASP A 278 3.21 5.58 -1.10
N LEU A 279 2.35 4.70 -0.58
CA LEU A 279 2.77 3.56 0.22
C LEU A 279 3.61 2.57 -0.59
N TYR A 280 3.29 2.36 -1.86
CA TYR A 280 4.12 1.56 -2.76
C TYR A 280 5.49 2.20 -3.02
N THR A 281 5.53 3.52 -3.22
CA THR A 281 6.78 4.29 -3.35
C THR A 281 7.64 4.12 -2.09
N LEU A 282 7.05 4.25 -0.91
CA LEU A 282 7.75 4.03 0.37
C LEU A 282 8.29 2.61 0.49
N TYR A 283 7.54 1.59 0.04
CA TYR A 283 8.01 0.20 0.01
C TYR A 283 9.25 0.00 -0.89
N LEU A 284 9.36 0.75 -1.99
CA LEU A 284 10.53 0.70 -2.87
C LEU A 284 11.76 1.39 -2.26
N GLU A 285 11.54 2.45 -1.49
CA GLU A 285 12.60 3.33 -0.98
C GLU A 285 13.10 2.96 0.42
N PHE A 286 12.26 2.38 1.27
CA PHE A 286 12.54 2.15 2.69
C PHE A 286 12.47 0.68 3.09
N GLU A 287 13.02 0.35 4.25
CA GLU A 287 12.90 -0.99 4.81
C GLU A 287 11.43 -1.34 5.10
N TRP A 288 11.01 -2.52 4.65
CA TRP A 288 9.60 -2.91 4.73
C TRP A 288 9.01 -2.90 6.16
N PRO A 289 9.69 -3.38 7.22
CA PRO A 289 9.18 -3.26 8.58
C PRO A 289 8.95 -1.82 9.03
N ALA A 290 9.74 -0.85 8.55
CA ALA A 290 9.56 0.55 8.86
C ALA A 290 8.32 1.13 8.16
N VAL A 291 8.10 0.75 6.90
CA VAL A 291 6.91 1.14 6.11
C VAL A 291 5.64 0.57 6.75
N LEU A 292 5.67 -0.66 7.26
CA LEU A 292 4.55 -1.25 7.99
C LEU A 292 4.20 -0.48 9.27
N GLU A 293 5.21 -0.13 10.09
CA GLU A 293 4.97 0.66 11.30
C GLU A 293 4.40 2.06 10.96
N TYR A 294 4.90 2.70 9.90
CA TYR A 294 4.30 3.93 9.36
C TYR A 294 2.82 3.71 8.99
N HIS A 295 2.53 2.68 8.18
CA HIS A 295 1.18 2.35 7.73
C HIS A 295 0.22 2.15 8.93
N PHE A 296 0.62 1.40 9.95
CA PHE A 296 -0.23 1.14 11.12
C PHE A 296 -0.55 2.40 11.90
N LYS A 297 0.43 3.30 12.08
CA LYS A 297 0.22 4.58 12.78
C LYS A 297 -0.61 5.55 11.95
N PHE A 298 -0.34 5.63 10.65
CA PHE A 298 -1.10 6.44 9.70
C PHE A 298 -2.58 6.02 9.68
N HIS A 299 -2.84 4.73 9.53
CA HIS A 299 -4.20 4.19 9.54
C HIS A 299 -4.92 4.45 10.87
N ALA A 300 -4.24 4.33 12.02
CA ALA A 300 -4.84 4.66 13.31
C ALA A 300 -5.27 6.14 13.40
N ALA A 301 -4.48 7.06 12.83
CA ALA A 301 -4.88 8.47 12.74
C ALA A 301 -6.11 8.66 11.83
N ARG A 302 -6.14 7.99 10.67
CA ARG A 302 -7.29 8.04 9.75
C ARG A 302 -8.58 7.47 10.34
N ILE A 303 -8.51 6.44 11.20
CA ILE A 303 -9.66 5.94 11.95
C ILE A 303 -10.33 7.07 12.74
N VAL A 304 -9.54 7.82 13.52
CA VAL A 304 -10.04 8.93 14.36
C VAL A 304 -10.68 10.02 13.51
N GLU A 305 -10.14 10.29 12.32
CA GLU A 305 -10.77 11.23 11.36
C GLU A 305 -12.10 10.71 10.82
N MET A 306 -12.16 9.43 10.45
CA MET A 306 -13.38 8.81 9.93
C MET A 306 -14.49 8.68 10.98
N GLU A 307 -14.14 8.55 12.27
CA GLU A 307 -15.11 8.67 13.38
C GLU A 307 -15.80 10.04 13.39
N ASN A 308 -15.12 11.09 12.92
CA ASN A 308 -15.67 12.44 12.75
C ASN A 308 -16.28 12.68 11.36
N GLY A 309 -16.41 11.63 10.53
CA GLY A 309 -16.94 11.73 9.17
C GLY A 309 -15.97 12.36 8.16
N ILE A 310 -14.69 12.50 8.50
CA ILE A 310 -13.66 13.07 7.63
C ILE A 310 -12.96 11.94 6.88
N TYR A 311 -13.31 11.76 5.60
CA TYR A 311 -12.77 10.69 4.74
C TYR A 311 -11.66 11.14 3.78
N GLY A 312 -11.41 12.45 3.66
CA GLY A 312 -10.43 13.00 2.70
C GLY A 312 -8.97 12.84 3.11
N GLY A 313 -8.69 12.55 4.39
CA GLY A 313 -7.33 12.51 4.94
C GLY A 313 -6.44 11.42 4.35
N TRP A 314 -6.99 10.40 3.69
CA TRP A 314 -6.17 9.31 3.12
C TRP A 314 -5.13 9.79 2.12
N GLY A 315 -5.42 10.82 1.31
CA GLY A 315 -4.48 11.36 0.33
C GLY A 315 -3.41 12.29 0.92
N GLU A 316 -3.50 12.64 2.20
CA GLU A 316 -2.58 13.56 2.84
C GLU A 316 -1.41 12.82 3.49
N ARG A 317 -0.20 13.15 3.07
CA ARG A 317 1.03 12.55 3.58
C ARG A 317 1.38 13.11 4.96
N ASP A 318 1.48 12.24 5.96
CA ASP A 318 1.90 12.64 7.30
C ASP A 318 3.44 12.72 7.39
N THR A 319 3.96 13.92 7.15
CA THR A 319 5.42 14.17 7.18
C THR A 319 6.05 13.93 8.55
N ILE A 320 5.29 14.09 9.64
CA ILE A 320 5.79 13.84 11.00
C ILE A 320 5.97 12.32 11.18
N LEU A 321 4.95 11.52 10.84
CA LEU A 321 5.04 10.06 10.89
C LEU A 321 6.12 9.52 9.95
N LEU A 322 6.26 10.07 8.74
CA LEU A 322 7.34 9.68 7.83
C LEU A 322 8.72 9.88 8.47
N ASN A 323 8.97 11.06 9.03
CA ASN A 323 10.23 11.36 9.70
C ASN A 323 10.46 10.47 10.92
N CYS A 324 9.41 10.17 11.70
CA CYS A 324 9.53 9.32 12.88
C CYS A 324 9.84 7.85 12.54
N HIS A 325 9.24 7.31 11.47
CA HIS A 325 9.32 5.88 11.20
C HIS A 325 10.36 5.50 10.14
N LEU A 326 10.56 6.33 9.12
CA LEU A 326 11.34 6.01 7.93
C LEU A 326 12.73 6.66 7.89
N PHE A 327 12.93 7.75 8.64
CA PHE A 327 14.23 8.44 8.67
C PHE A 327 15.35 7.48 9.11
N GLY A 328 16.46 7.49 8.34
CA GLY A 328 17.62 6.63 8.61
C GLY A 328 17.42 5.15 8.28
N LYS A 329 16.28 4.76 7.69
CA LYS A 329 15.99 3.37 7.29
C LYS A 329 15.75 3.23 5.77
N PRO A 330 16.61 3.83 4.91
CA PRO A 330 16.49 3.58 3.48
C PRO A 330 16.66 2.09 3.25
N ARG A 331 15.88 1.54 2.31
CA ARG A 331 16.08 0.17 1.86
C ARG A 331 17.51 0.09 1.41
N THR A 332 18.30 -0.81 2.02
CA THR A 332 19.58 -1.17 1.43
C THR A 332 19.22 -1.80 0.10
N ARG A 333 19.24 -1.02 -0.99
CA ARG A 333 19.28 -1.58 -2.33
C ARG A 333 20.45 -2.52 -2.26
N THR A 334 20.16 -3.83 -2.24
CA THR A 334 21.15 -4.88 -2.21
C THR A 334 22.11 -4.48 -3.31
N LYS A 335 23.27 -3.91 -2.93
CA LYS A 335 24.14 -3.20 -3.88
C LYS A 335 24.26 -4.15 -5.04
N GLU A 336 23.65 -3.79 -6.18
CA GLU A 336 23.53 -4.65 -7.35
C GLU A 336 24.82 -5.42 -7.42
N GLN A 337 24.75 -6.73 -7.14
CA GLN A 337 25.88 -7.57 -6.76
C GLN A 337 27.12 -7.02 -7.44
N LYS A 338 27.90 -6.23 -6.67
CA LYS A 338 29.00 -5.41 -7.19
C LYS A 338 29.66 -6.25 -8.25
N SER A 339 29.43 -5.87 -9.51
CA SER A 339 29.48 -6.72 -10.69
C SER A 339 30.53 -7.78 -10.43
N LYS A 340 30.12 -9.03 -10.15
CA LYS A 340 31.07 -10.14 -10.05
C LYS A 340 31.97 -9.96 -11.27
N THR A 341 33.22 -9.54 -11.04
CA THR A 341 34.31 -9.33 -12.00
C THR A 341 33.82 -9.58 -13.41
N ALA A 342 33.43 -8.51 -14.13
CA ALA A 342 32.88 -8.53 -15.49
C ALA A 342 33.03 -9.91 -16.10
N VAL A 343 32.03 -10.78 -15.89
CA VAL A 343 32.18 -12.20 -16.23
C VAL A 343 32.47 -12.21 -17.71
N ASP A 344 33.69 -12.61 -18.04
CA ASP A 344 34.23 -12.54 -19.38
C ASP A 344 33.20 -13.19 -20.32
N VAL A 345 32.48 -12.34 -21.05
CA VAL A 345 31.33 -12.76 -21.86
C VAL A 345 31.80 -13.73 -22.93
N SER A 346 33.10 -13.67 -23.30
CA SER A 346 33.74 -14.60 -24.21
C SER A 346 33.83 -16.03 -23.69
N LYS A 347 33.62 -16.27 -22.38
CA LYS A 347 33.58 -17.62 -21.79
C LYS A 347 32.19 -18.18 -21.61
N GLN A 348 31.15 -17.36 -21.78
CA GLN A 348 29.77 -17.82 -21.63
C GLN A 348 29.24 -18.42 -22.94
N PRO A 349 28.48 -19.53 -22.88
CA PRO A 349 27.85 -20.09 -24.07
C PRO A 349 26.82 -19.10 -24.66
N CYS A 350 26.80 -19.02 -25.99
CA CYS A 350 25.83 -18.22 -26.72
C CYS A 350 24.46 -18.91 -26.67
N PHE A 351 23.49 -18.27 -26.03
CA PHE A 351 22.12 -18.78 -25.95
C PHE A 351 21.44 -18.74 -27.33
N ASP A 352 21.64 -17.67 -28.09
CA ASP A 352 21.08 -17.56 -29.44
C ASP A 352 21.63 -18.65 -30.36
N TRP A 353 22.88 -19.06 -30.20
CA TRP A 353 23.41 -20.19 -30.96
C TRP A 353 22.75 -21.50 -30.53
N ASN A 354 22.56 -21.72 -29.23
CA ASN A 354 21.94 -22.95 -28.70
C ASN A 354 20.44 -23.10 -29.04
N PHE A 355 19.71 -22.00 -29.21
CA PHE A 355 18.26 -22.01 -29.35
C PHE A 355 17.72 -21.39 -30.65
N ARG A 356 18.45 -20.45 -31.29
CA ARG A 356 17.93 -19.60 -32.38
C ARG A 356 19.04 -19.09 -33.32
N GLN A 357 19.78 -20.02 -33.94
CA GLN A 357 20.75 -19.79 -35.04
C GLN A 357 21.44 -18.42 -34.98
N CYS A 358 22.37 -18.22 -34.03
CA CYS A 358 23.13 -16.97 -33.95
C CYS A 358 23.72 -16.59 -35.32
N THR A 359 23.20 -15.52 -35.94
CA THR A 359 23.61 -15.04 -37.27
C THR A 359 24.76 -14.04 -37.23
N ARG A 360 25.25 -13.69 -36.03
CA ARG A 360 26.33 -12.72 -35.86
C ARG A 360 27.65 -13.34 -36.30
N ALA A 361 28.25 -12.80 -37.36
CA ALA A 361 29.56 -13.22 -37.86
C ALA A 361 30.68 -13.12 -36.80
N LYS A 362 30.54 -12.21 -35.81
CA LYS A 362 31.43 -12.07 -34.66
C LYS A 362 30.63 -12.09 -33.37
N CYS A 363 30.26 -13.27 -32.91
CA CYS A 363 29.60 -13.44 -31.62
C CYS A 363 30.64 -13.37 -30.48
N ASN A 364 30.42 -12.51 -29.49
CA ASN A 364 31.31 -12.34 -28.33
C ASN A 364 31.09 -13.42 -27.24
N ARG A 365 30.47 -14.55 -27.58
CA ARG A 365 30.13 -15.67 -26.68
C ARG A 365 30.51 -16.98 -27.36
N ILE A 366 30.82 -18.03 -26.58
CA ILE A 366 31.24 -19.32 -27.14
C ILE A 366 30.06 -20.06 -27.76
N HIS A 367 30.20 -20.52 -29.00
CA HIS A 367 29.26 -21.43 -29.64
C HIS A 367 29.56 -22.88 -29.20
N LYS A 368 29.02 -23.28 -28.04
CA LYS A 368 29.11 -24.64 -27.49
C LYS A 368 27.75 -25.13 -27.03
N CYS A 369 27.48 -26.40 -27.28
CA CYS A 369 26.24 -27.08 -26.98
C CYS A 369 26.05 -27.15 -25.47
N LYS A 370 24.96 -26.58 -24.95
CA LYS A 370 24.70 -26.56 -23.51
C LYS A 370 24.52 -27.97 -22.91
N THR A 371 24.21 -28.97 -23.73
CA THR A 371 23.93 -30.35 -23.29
C THR A 371 25.19 -31.23 -23.27
N CYS A 372 26.16 -30.98 -24.15
CA CYS A 372 27.32 -31.88 -24.31
C CYS A 372 28.67 -31.16 -24.53
N ASP A 373 28.69 -29.83 -24.47
CA ASP A 373 29.84 -28.94 -24.68
C ASP A 373 30.51 -28.98 -26.07
N SER A 374 29.97 -29.73 -27.04
CA SER A 374 30.45 -29.74 -28.44
C SER A 374 30.22 -28.39 -29.13
N SER A 375 31.18 -27.97 -29.94
CA SER A 375 31.08 -26.77 -30.79
C SER A 375 30.43 -27.01 -32.15
N ASP A 376 30.15 -28.26 -32.50
CA ASP A 376 29.76 -28.64 -33.86
C ASP A 376 28.25 -28.51 -34.10
N HIS A 377 27.45 -28.49 -33.03
CA HIS A 377 26.00 -28.45 -33.12
C HIS A 377 25.36 -27.66 -31.97
N PRO A 378 24.28 -26.92 -32.21
CA PRO A 378 23.51 -26.27 -31.15
C PRO A 378 22.79 -27.29 -30.27
N ALA A 379 22.37 -26.90 -29.05
CA ALA A 379 21.60 -27.76 -28.15
C ALA A 379 20.30 -28.30 -28.78
N SER A 380 19.70 -27.58 -29.73
CA SER A 380 18.55 -28.04 -30.52
C SER A 380 18.84 -29.28 -31.37
N SER A 381 20.10 -29.52 -31.75
CA SER A 381 20.54 -30.61 -32.62
C SER A 381 21.45 -31.60 -31.87
N CYS A 382 21.41 -31.61 -30.54
CA CYS A 382 22.29 -32.45 -29.74
C CYS A 382 21.84 -33.92 -29.75
N PRO A 383 22.70 -34.86 -30.22
CA PRO A 383 22.35 -36.29 -30.28
C PRO A 383 22.23 -36.94 -28.90
N LYS A 384 22.77 -36.31 -27.84
CA LYS A 384 22.61 -36.80 -26.45
C LYS A 384 21.23 -36.46 -25.86
N LYS A 385 20.46 -35.55 -26.47
CA LYS A 385 19.15 -35.14 -25.96
C LYS A 385 18.06 -36.21 -26.19
N SER A 386 18.26 -37.14 -27.12
CA SER A 386 17.31 -38.22 -27.43
C SER A 386 17.51 -39.49 -26.57
N GLN A 387 18.48 -39.49 -25.65
CA GLN A 387 18.77 -40.62 -24.75
C GLN A 387 18.33 -40.38 -23.30
N ALA A 388 17.76 -39.22 -23.00
CA ALA A 388 17.21 -38.84 -21.69
C ALA A 388 15.71 -38.62 -21.85
#